data_AF-A0AAJ1HZN0-F1
#
_entry.id   AF-A0AAJ1HZN0-F1
#
_cell.length_a   1.000
_cell.length_b   1.000
_cell.length_c   1.000
_cell.angle_alpha   90.00
_cell.angle_beta   90.00
_cell.angle_gamma   90.00
#
_symmetry.space_group_name_H-M   'P 1'
#
loop_
_entity.id
_entity.type
_entity.pdbx_description
1 polymer ?
#
loop_
_entity_poly.entity_id
_entity_poly.type
_entity_poly.pdbx_seq_one_letter_code
_entity_poly.pdbx_strand_id
1 'polypeptide(L)'
;MNDDYIEVRALDQSRIEGLKAWGWVSYLLHLVVAVAAVVPGAQPSIALLVIALIIDLVKRGDAEGSWMANHFSWRIRSVVWAGILYLVTAPLWLLFFVPGWIAWTVISIWFLYRIVRGMVAMNRNQAVDR
;
A
#
# COMPACT_ATOMS: atom_id res chain seq x y z
N MET A 1 -11.40 -39.11 7.24
CA MET A 1 -10.05 -38.48 7.20
C MET A 1 -9.84 -37.65 5.95
N ASN A 2 -10.17 -38.10 4.73
CA ASN A 2 -9.97 -37.27 3.53
C ASN A 2 -10.86 -36.00 3.50
N ASP A 3 -12.07 -36.09 4.05
CA ASP A 3 -13.04 -34.98 4.03
C ASP A 3 -12.59 -33.77 4.87
N ASP A 4 -12.01 -33.99 6.07
CA ASP A 4 -11.45 -32.92 6.92
C ASP A 4 -10.38 -32.09 6.19
N TYR A 5 -9.51 -32.73 5.40
CA TYR A 5 -8.47 -32.01 4.66
C TYR A 5 -9.04 -31.14 3.53
N ILE A 6 -10.13 -31.59 2.90
CA ILE A 6 -10.81 -30.82 1.85
C ILE A 6 -11.53 -29.61 2.45
N GLU A 7 -12.20 -29.79 3.59
CA GLU A 7 -12.88 -28.71 4.30
C GLU A 7 -11.89 -27.64 4.78
N VAL A 8 -10.82 -28.01 5.47
CA VAL A 8 -9.79 -27.06 5.94
C VAL A 8 -9.17 -26.29 4.78
N ARG A 9 -8.85 -26.96 3.67
CA ARG A 9 -8.29 -26.31 2.48
C ARG A 9 -9.29 -25.33 1.84
N ALA A 10 -10.57 -25.69 1.78
CA ALA A 10 -11.61 -24.81 1.26
C ALA A 10 -11.79 -23.56 2.15
N LEU A 11 -11.75 -23.74 3.47
CA LEU A 11 -11.78 -22.64 4.43
C LEU A 11 -10.57 -21.69 4.27
N ASP A 12 -9.36 -22.22 4.14
CA ASP A 12 -8.16 -21.40 3.91
C ASP A 12 -8.21 -20.65 2.58
N GLN A 13 -8.69 -21.30 1.51
CA GLN A 13 -8.85 -20.68 0.20
C GLN A 13 -9.85 -19.52 0.25
N SER A 14 -11.02 -19.71 0.88
CA SER A 14 -12.03 -18.66 1.03
C SER A 14 -11.51 -17.47 1.87
N ARG A 15 -10.72 -17.75 2.92
CA ARG A 15 -10.05 -16.70 3.72
C ARG A 15 -9.07 -15.89 2.86
N ILE A 16 -8.24 -16.56 2.07
CA ILE A 16 -7.29 -15.92 1.15
C ILE A 16 -8.01 -15.06 0.12
N GLU A 17 -9.14 -15.51 -0.43
CA GLU A 17 -9.95 -14.75 -1.38
C GLU A 17 -10.55 -13.49 -0.76
N GLY A 18 -11.05 -13.59 0.48
CA GLY A 18 -11.48 -12.41 1.24
C GLY A 18 -10.34 -11.41 1.45
N LEU A 19 -9.16 -11.88 1.82
CA LEU A 19 -7.96 -11.04 1.98
C LEU A 19 -7.51 -10.41 0.66
N LYS A 20 -7.65 -11.11 -0.48
CA LYS A 20 -7.40 -10.55 -1.81
C LYS A 20 -8.32 -9.37 -2.10
N ALA A 21 -9.61 -9.52 -1.83
CA ALA A 21 -10.59 -8.46 -2.06
C ALA A 21 -10.23 -7.21 -1.25
N TRP A 22 -10.00 -7.36 0.06
CA TRP A 22 -9.54 -6.25 0.92
C TRP A 22 -8.19 -5.68 0.50
N GLY A 23 -7.27 -6.54 0.06
CA GLY A 23 -5.96 -6.15 -0.45
C GLY A 23 -6.05 -5.28 -1.70
N TRP A 24 -6.95 -5.61 -2.63
CA TRP A 24 -7.21 -4.79 -3.83
C TRP A 24 -7.90 -3.48 -3.50
N VAL A 25 -8.89 -3.48 -2.61
CA VAL A 25 -9.52 -2.24 -2.12
C VAL A 25 -8.47 -1.30 -1.54
N SER A 26 -7.61 -1.80 -0.65
CA SER A 26 -6.53 -0.99 -0.08
C SER A 26 -5.54 -0.50 -1.15
N TYR A 27 -5.16 -1.34 -2.11
CA TYR A 27 -4.28 -0.92 -3.20
C TYR A 27 -4.89 0.19 -4.05
N LEU A 28 -6.18 0.12 -4.36
CA LEU A 28 -6.87 1.16 -5.13
C LEU A 28 -6.89 2.48 -4.37
N LEU A 29 -7.17 2.45 -3.06
CA LEU A 29 -7.13 3.66 -2.23
C LEU A 29 -5.74 4.30 -2.21
N HIS A 30 -4.69 3.49 -2.00
CA HIS A 30 -3.31 3.98 -2.05
C HIS A 30 -2.93 4.49 -3.44
N LEU A 31 -3.39 3.85 -4.50
CA LEU A 31 -3.12 4.27 -5.88
C LEU A 31 -3.76 5.63 -6.17
N VAL A 32 -5.02 5.84 -5.77
CA VAL A 32 -5.70 7.14 -5.92
C VAL A 32 -4.89 8.25 -5.23
N VAL A 33 -4.43 8.00 -4.01
CA VAL A 33 -3.59 8.95 -3.26
C VAL A 33 -2.24 9.18 -3.97
N ALA A 34 -1.59 8.11 -4.43
CA ALA A 34 -0.29 8.20 -5.11
C ALA A 34 -0.36 8.96 -6.44
N VAL A 35 -1.44 8.74 -7.22
CA VAL A 35 -1.70 9.45 -8.47
C VAL A 35 -2.01 10.91 -8.20
N ALA A 36 -2.85 11.22 -7.21
CA ALA A 36 -3.09 12.59 -6.80
C ALA A 36 -1.78 13.30 -6.47
N ALA A 37 -0.90 12.66 -5.67
CA ALA A 37 0.38 13.24 -5.27
C ALA A 37 1.36 13.56 -6.41
N VAL A 38 1.18 13.02 -7.62
CA VAL A 38 2.00 13.37 -8.81
C VAL A 38 1.32 14.37 -9.75
N VAL A 39 0.00 14.57 -9.63
CA VAL A 39 -0.77 15.48 -10.50
C VAL A 39 -0.87 16.87 -9.85
N PRO A 40 -0.31 17.93 -10.47
CA PRO A 40 -0.46 19.29 -9.96
C PRO A 40 -1.93 19.66 -9.75
N GLY A 41 -2.28 20.14 -8.56
CA GLY A 41 -3.65 20.53 -8.21
C GLY A 41 -4.52 19.40 -7.65
N ALA A 42 -4.11 18.13 -7.77
CA ALA A 42 -4.74 17.01 -7.09
C ALA A 42 -4.02 16.74 -5.76
N GLN A 43 -4.29 17.53 -4.73
CA GLN A 43 -3.66 17.31 -3.43
C GLN A 43 -4.10 15.95 -2.85
N PRO A 44 -3.19 15.14 -2.26
CA PRO A 44 -3.53 13.85 -1.69
C PRO A 44 -4.56 14.02 -0.56
N SER A 45 -5.66 13.27 -0.63
CA SER A 45 -6.59 13.19 0.48
C SER A 45 -5.95 12.39 1.61
N ILE A 46 -5.39 13.11 2.58
CA ILE A 46 -4.85 12.52 3.83
C ILE A 46 -5.90 11.59 4.45
N ALA A 47 -7.18 11.94 4.38
CA ALA A 47 -8.27 11.09 4.86
C ALA A 47 -8.33 9.73 4.13
N LEU A 48 -8.25 9.72 2.80
CA LEU A 48 -8.21 8.46 2.03
C LEU A 48 -6.98 7.62 2.38
N LEU A 49 -5.82 8.26 2.52
CA LEU A 49 -4.58 7.57 2.91
C LEU A 49 -4.70 6.94 4.30
N VAL A 50 -5.30 7.65 5.26
CA VAL A 50 -5.55 7.14 6.61
C VAL A 50 -6.50 5.95 6.59
N ILE A 51 -7.61 6.03 5.83
CA ILE A 51 -8.54 4.91 5.67
C ILE A 51 -7.82 3.68 5.11
N ALA A 52 -7.03 3.87 4.05
CA ALA A 52 -6.28 2.79 3.42
C ALA A 52 -5.25 2.17 4.39
N LEU A 53 -4.55 2.99 5.16
CA LEU A 53 -3.58 2.55 6.16
C LEU A 53 -4.25 1.79 7.32
N ILE A 54 -5.44 2.21 7.76
CA ILE A 54 -6.22 1.49 8.78
C ILE A 54 -6.61 0.11 8.27
N ILE A 55 -7.10 0.01 7.03
CA ILE A 55 -7.41 -1.29 6.40
C ILE A 55 -6.17 -2.19 6.43
N ASP A 56 -5.00 -1.64 6.08
CA ASP A 56 -3.77 -2.42 6.08
C ASP A 56 -3.34 -2.88 7.47
N LEU A 57 -3.45 -2.03 8.49
CA LEU A 57 -3.10 -2.37 9.86
C LEU A 57 -4.02 -3.45 10.43
N VAL A 58 -5.33 -3.32 10.20
CA VAL A 58 -6.33 -4.29 10.69
C VAL A 58 -6.19 -5.62 9.96
N LYS A 59 -6.13 -5.60 8.62
CA LYS A 59 -6.09 -6.83 7.81
C LYS A 59 -4.76 -7.54 7.79
N ARG A 60 -3.67 -6.89 8.21
CA ARG A 60 -2.38 -7.55 8.39
C ARG A 60 -2.46 -8.68 9.42
N GLY A 61 -3.15 -8.48 10.54
CA GLY A 61 -3.31 -9.51 11.58
C GLY A 61 -4.09 -10.71 11.07
N ASP A 62 -5.18 -10.46 10.35
CA ASP A 62 -6.00 -11.49 9.70
C ASP A 62 -5.22 -12.29 8.63
N ALA A 63 -4.09 -11.78 8.15
CA ALA A 63 -3.30 -12.36 7.08
C ALA A 63 -2.03 -13.08 7.55
N GLU A 64 -1.77 -13.15 8.86
CA GLU A 64 -0.60 -13.84 9.41
C GLU A 64 -0.51 -15.30 8.95
N GLY A 65 0.71 -15.77 8.69
CA GLY A 65 0.95 -17.09 8.09
C GLY A 65 0.69 -17.19 6.59
N SER A 66 0.23 -16.11 5.93
CA SER A 66 0.02 -16.06 4.48
C SER A 66 0.88 -15.00 3.78
N TRP A 67 1.04 -15.14 2.46
CA TRP A 67 1.72 -14.16 1.62
C TRP A 67 1.01 -12.78 1.63
N MET A 68 -0.26 -12.72 2.03
CA MET A 68 -1.00 -11.47 2.16
C MET A 68 -0.46 -10.55 3.26
N ALA A 69 0.05 -11.11 4.36
CA ALA A 69 0.69 -10.30 5.41
C ALA A 69 1.87 -9.49 4.86
N ASN A 70 2.56 -10.01 3.84
CA ASN A 70 3.64 -9.29 3.17
C ASN A 70 3.11 -8.07 2.38
N HIS A 71 1.95 -8.17 1.73
CA HIS A 71 1.34 -7.04 1.02
C HIS A 71 0.91 -5.91 1.95
N PHE A 72 0.21 -6.24 3.04
CA PHE A 72 -0.18 -5.26 4.04
C PHE A 72 1.05 -4.58 4.65
N SER A 73 2.07 -5.36 5.02
CA SER A 73 3.33 -4.84 5.56
C SER A 73 4.10 -3.97 4.56
N TRP A 74 4.08 -4.34 3.27
CA TRP A 74 4.71 -3.58 2.19
C TRP A 74 4.10 -2.19 2.03
N ARG A 75 2.76 -2.10 2.04
CA ARG A 75 2.05 -0.81 1.95
C ARG A 75 2.27 0.04 3.19
N ILE A 76 2.10 -0.52 4.39
CA ILE A 76 2.38 0.20 5.66
C ILE A 76 3.79 0.80 5.62
N ARG A 77 4.81 0.01 5.29
CA ARG A 77 6.20 0.48 5.20
C ARG A 77 6.36 1.59 4.16
N SER A 78 5.70 1.46 3.01
CA SER A 78 5.78 2.47 1.94
C SER A 78 5.13 3.79 2.36
N VAL A 79 4.00 3.75 3.07
CA VAL A 79 3.33 4.95 3.62
C VAL A 79 4.17 5.62 4.70
N VAL A 80 4.75 4.83 5.62
CA VAL A 80 5.62 5.35 6.68
C VAL A 80 6.84 6.06 6.08
N TRP A 81 7.53 5.43 5.14
CA TRP A 81 8.68 6.06 4.48
C TRP A 81 8.29 7.28 3.67
N ALA A 82 7.18 7.24 2.92
CA ALA A 82 6.68 8.42 2.21
C ALA A 82 6.42 9.58 3.19
N GLY A 83 5.71 9.31 4.29
CA GLY A 83 5.43 10.31 5.33
C GLY A 83 6.69 10.91 5.95
N ILE A 84 7.68 10.07 6.28
CA ILE A 84 8.99 10.54 6.80
C ILE A 84 9.70 11.41 5.75
N LEU A 85 9.76 10.97 4.49
CA LEU A 85 10.43 11.70 3.42
C LEU A 85 9.78 13.06 3.16
N TYR A 86 8.44 13.13 3.12
CA TYR A 86 7.73 14.39 2.99
C TYR A 86 7.98 15.32 4.19
N LEU A 87 7.99 14.78 5.41
CA LEU A 87 8.25 15.58 6.62
C LEU A 87 9.67 16.15 6.63
N VAL A 88 10.68 15.33 6.31
CA VAL A 88 12.09 15.72 6.28
C VAL A 88 12.37 16.73 5.15
N THR A 89 11.67 16.63 4.02
CA THR A 89 11.85 17.54 2.89
C THR A 89 10.92 18.75 2.94
N ALA A 90 9.97 18.84 3.88
CA ALA A 90 9.09 19.98 4.04
C ALA A 90 9.81 21.33 4.19
N PRO A 91 10.95 21.46 4.92
CA PRO A 91 11.69 22.71 5.01
C PRO A 91 12.22 23.23 3.67
N LEU A 92 12.41 22.35 2.67
CA LEU A 92 12.81 22.78 1.32
C LEU A 92 11.77 23.71 0.71
N TRP A 93 10.48 23.52 0.95
CA TRP A 93 9.45 24.44 0.46
C TRP A 93 9.54 25.83 1.08
N LEU A 94 9.96 25.92 2.35
CA LEU A 94 10.07 27.19 3.08
C LEU A 94 11.32 27.98 2.65
N LEU A 95 12.41 27.29 2.33
CA LEU A 95 13.69 27.92 2.00
C LEU A 95 13.93 28.04 0.47
N PHE A 96 13.43 27.07 -0.32
CA PHE A 96 13.70 26.95 -1.74
C PHE A 96 12.53 26.27 -2.50
N PHE A 97 11.67 27.06 -3.13
CA PHE A 97 10.48 26.56 -3.86
C PHE A 97 10.80 25.46 -4.89
N VAL A 98 11.79 25.67 -5.78
CA VAL A 98 12.13 24.71 -6.84
C VAL A 98 12.69 23.38 -6.30
N PRO A 99 13.69 23.37 -5.39
CA PRO A 99 14.14 22.15 -4.71
C PRO A 99 13.03 21.41 -3.96
N GLY A 100 12.14 22.13 -3.27
CA GLY A 100 10.99 21.53 -2.57
C GLY A 100 10.06 20.80 -3.54
N TRP A 101 9.73 21.45 -4.66
CA TRP A 101 8.93 20.86 -5.72
C TRP A 101 9.56 19.59 -6.30
N ILE A 102 10.84 19.63 -6.67
CA ILE A 102 11.57 18.48 -7.22
C ILE A 102 11.59 17.31 -6.21
N ALA A 103 11.94 17.59 -4.95
CA ALA A 103 12.01 16.56 -3.91
C ALA A 103 10.66 15.86 -3.72
N TRP A 104 9.58 16.63 -3.62
CA TRP A 104 8.24 16.09 -3.43
C TRP A 104 7.77 15.28 -4.64
N THR A 105 8.03 15.74 -5.86
CA THR A 105 7.72 14.98 -7.09
C THR A 105 8.45 13.64 -7.12
N VAL A 106 9.75 13.61 -6.77
CA VAL A 106 10.53 12.36 -6.71
C VAL A 106 9.96 11.40 -5.68
N ILE A 107 9.59 11.88 -4.49
CA ILE A 107 8.95 11.06 -3.44
C ILE A 107 7.60 10.50 -3.94
N SER A 108 6.77 11.34 -4.58
CA SER A 108 5.48 10.91 -5.14
C SER A 108 5.64 9.83 -6.20
N ILE A 109 6.60 9.98 -7.13
CA ILE A 109 6.89 8.98 -8.17
C ILE A 109 7.39 7.68 -7.54
N TRP A 110 8.31 7.76 -6.57
CA TRP A 110 8.80 6.59 -5.84
C TRP A 110 7.66 5.85 -5.13
N PHE A 111 6.77 6.58 -4.46
CA PHE A 111 5.62 6.00 -3.78
C PHE A 111 4.66 5.33 -4.77
N LEU A 112 4.32 5.99 -5.89
CA LEU A 112 3.51 5.43 -6.96
C LEU A 112 4.11 4.13 -7.51
N TYR A 113 5.40 4.13 -7.82
CA TYR A 113 6.12 2.93 -8.26
C TYR A 113 5.98 1.78 -7.26
N ARG A 114 6.14 2.06 -5.96
CA ARG A 114 6.03 1.05 -4.89
C ARG A 114 4.63 0.43 -4.81
N ILE A 115 3.59 1.23 -5.00
CA ILE A 115 2.20 0.76 -5.04
C ILE A 115 1.96 -0.13 -6.26
N VAL A 116 2.36 0.33 -7.46
CA VAL A 116 2.21 -0.43 -8.71
C VAL A 116 2.98 -1.75 -8.66
N ARG A 117 4.23 -1.74 -8.17
CA ARG A 117 5.01 -2.97 -7.97
C ARG A 117 4.28 -3.97 -7.08
N GLY A 118 3.67 -3.47 -6.01
CA GLY A 118 2.87 -4.29 -5.10
C GLY A 118 1.61 -4.88 -5.76
N MET A 119 0.93 -4.11 -6.62
CA MET A 119 -0.23 -4.57 -7.38
C MET A 119 0.15 -5.64 -8.41
N VAL A 120 1.30 -5.49 -9.08
CA VAL A 120 1.82 -6.49 -10.03
C VAL A 120 2.08 -7.83 -9.34
N ALA A 121 2.69 -7.82 -8.15
CA ALA A 121 2.89 -9.03 -7.36
C ALA A 121 1.56 -9.66 -6.89
N MET A 122 0.60 -8.82 -6.47
CA MET A 122 -0.75 -9.26 -6.09
C MET A 122 -1.47 -9.97 -7.26
N ASN A 123 -1.36 -9.42 -8.47
CA ASN A 123 -1.93 -10.03 -9.68
C ASN A 123 -1.31 -11.40 -10.00
N ARG A 124 -0.06 -11.63 -9.61
CA ARG A 124 0.63 -12.92 -9.75
C ARG A 124 0.37 -13.88 -8.57
N ASN A 125 -0.42 -13.47 -7.58
CA ASN A 125 -0.64 -14.21 -6.33
C ASN A 125 0.67 -14.53 -5.58
N GLN A 126 1.62 -13.59 -5.60
CA GLN A 126 2.95 -13.74 -5.02
C GLN A 126 3.22 -12.62 -4.02
N ALA A 127 4.00 -12.92 -2.99
CA ALA A 127 4.53 -11.90 -2.10
C ALA A 127 5.39 -10.89 -2.88
N VAL A 128 5.33 -9.61 -2.50
CA VAL A 128 6.27 -8.61 -2.98
C VAL A 128 7.69 -8.93 -2.52
N ASP A 129 8.61 -9.11 -3.48
CA ASP A 129 10.04 -9.28 -3.21
C ASP A 129 10.59 -8.10 -2.40
N ARG A 130 11.38 -8.38 -1.36
CA ARG A 130 11.90 -7.36 -0.44
C ARG A 130 12.98 -6.49 -1.08
#